data_AF-A0AAW7QDI1-F1
#
_entry.id   AF-A0AAW7QDI1-F1
#
_cell.length_a   1.000
_cell.length_b   1.000
_cell.length_c   1.000
_cell.angle_alpha   90.00
_cell.angle_beta   90.00
_cell.angle_gamma   90.00
#
_symmetry.space_group_name_H-M   'P 1'
#
loop_
_entity.id
_entity.type
_entity.pdbx_description
1 polymer ?
#
loop_
_entity_poly.entity_id
_entity_poly.type
_entity_poly.pdbx_seq_one_letter_code
_entity_poly.pdbx_strand_id
1 'polypeptide(L)' 'MNNDTFEKKLEDSNINKTIFSELTSLPYQTLMNWKRNDRVPVWVDSWLENYNKAKVADDIMKAIEPFRMNK' A
#
# COMPACT_ATOMS: atom_id res chain seq x y z
N MET A 1 7.16 -11.97 -4.47
CA MET A 1 7.95 -11.67 -3.25
C MET A 1 7.60 -12.69 -2.17
N ASN A 2 8.45 -12.89 -1.16
CA ASN A 2 8.11 -13.70 0.03
C ASN A 2 7.24 -12.90 1.01
N ASN A 3 6.68 -13.54 2.03
CA ASN A 3 5.75 -12.87 2.95
C ASN A 3 6.42 -11.81 3.82
N ASP A 4 7.67 -12.04 4.25
CA ASP A 4 8.41 -11.11 5.10
C ASP A 4 8.70 -9.79 4.37
N THR A 5 9.09 -9.87 3.09
CA THR A 5 9.29 -8.68 2.25
C THR A 5 7.97 -7.93 2.06
N PHE A 6 6.86 -8.67 1.91
CA PHE A 6 5.53 -8.05 1.80
C PHE A 6 5.12 -7.33 3.08
N GLU A 7 5.26 -7.98 4.24
CA GLU A 7 4.96 -7.37 5.55
C GLU A 7 5.79 -6.10 5.77
N LYS A 8 7.11 -6.16 5.50
CA LYS A 8 7.98 -4.98 5.59
C LYS A 8 7.56 -3.84 4.67
N LYS A 9 7.19 -4.13 3.41
CA LYS A 9 6.74 -3.09 2.48
C LYS A 9 5.42 -2.45 2.90
N LEU A 10 4.51 -3.20 3.54
CA LEU A 10 3.31 -2.63 4.12
C LEU A 10 3.65 -1.65 5.26
N GLU A 11 4.58 -2.04 6.14
CA GLU A 11 5.07 -1.18 7.23
C GLU A 11 5.72 0.10 6.70
N ASP A 12 6.59 -0.01 5.68
CA ASP A 12 7.22 1.13 5.01
C ASP A 12 6.16 2.06 4.36
N SER A 13 5.04 1.50 3.88
CA SER A 13 3.88 2.23 3.37
C SER A 13 2.96 2.82 4.47
N ASN A 14 3.24 2.51 5.74
CA ASN A 14 2.40 2.83 6.90
C ASN A 14 0.97 2.28 6.78
N ILE A 15 0.83 1.05 6.27
CA ILE A 15 -0.42 0.29 6.22
C ILE A 15 -0.18 -1.12 6.78
N ASN A 16 -1.25 -1.83 7.08
CA ASN A 16 -1.19 -3.23 7.51
C ASN A 16 -1.98 -4.13 6.56
N LYS A 17 -1.97 -5.45 6.80
CA LYS A 17 -2.67 -6.43 5.96
C LYS A 17 -4.18 -6.20 5.89
N THR A 18 -4.81 -5.72 6.96
CA THR A 18 -6.24 -5.40 6.98
C THR A 18 -6.55 -4.25 6.03
N ILE A 19 -5.79 -3.14 6.15
CA ILE A 19 -5.93 -1.98 5.26
C ILE A 19 -5.65 -2.38 3.81
N PHE A 20 -4.60 -3.17 3.56
CA PHE A 20 -4.29 -3.66 2.22
C PHE A 20 -5.42 -4.51 1.63
N SER A 21 -6.03 -5.38 2.46
CA SER A 21 -7.20 -6.20 2.09
C SER A 21 -8.37 -5.32 1.65
N GLU A 22 -8.66 -4.26 2.39
CA GLU A 22 -9.72 -3.29 2.08
C GLU A 22 -9.42 -2.52 0.78
N LEU A 23 -8.22 -1.95 0.66
CA LEU A 23 -7.80 -1.15 -0.51
C LEU A 23 -7.77 -1.95 -1.81
N THR A 24 -7.45 -3.24 -1.73
CA THR A 24 -7.39 -4.13 -2.90
C THR A 24 -8.67 -4.94 -3.11
N SER A 25 -9.64 -4.82 -2.19
CA SER A 25 -10.83 -5.68 -2.14
C SER A 25 -10.54 -7.19 -2.16
N LEU A 26 -9.32 -7.59 -1.78
CA LEU A 26 -8.97 -8.99 -1.62
C LEU A 26 -9.51 -9.49 -0.29
N PRO A 27 -10.09 -10.70 -0.21
CA PRO A 27 -10.41 -11.30 1.08
C PRO A 27 -9.14 -11.49 1.92
N TYR A 28 -9.20 -11.20 3.23
CA TYR A 28 -8.05 -11.36 4.13
C TYR A 28 -7.48 -12.78 4.12
N GLN A 29 -8.34 -13.78 3.91
CA GLN A 29 -7.93 -15.18 3.74
C GLN A 29 -6.94 -15.39 2.58
N THR A 30 -7.03 -14.59 1.51
CA THR A 30 -6.10 -14.61 0.38
C THR A 30 -4.69 -14.24 0.84
N LEU A 31 -4.56 -13.21 1.68
CA LEU A 31 -3.26 -12.79 2.26
C LEU A 31 -2.67 -13.87 3.17
N MET A 32 -3.52 -14.56 3.92
CA MET A 32 -3.10 -15.70 4.75
C MET A 32 -2.63 -16.88 3.90
N ASN A 33 -3.27 -17.13 2.76
CA ASN A 33 -2.83 -18.15 1.80
C ASN A 33 -1.47 -17.79 1.19
N TRP A 34 -1.19 -16.51 0.92
CA TRP A 34 0.14 -16.08 0.46
C TRP A 34 1.22 -16.31 1.51
N LYS A 35 0.91 -16.09 2.80
CA LYS A 35 1.83 -16.39 3.91
C LYS A 35 2.10 -17.89 4.01
N ARG A 36 1.06 -18.71 3.96
CA ARG A 36 1.18 -20.18 4.02
C ARG A 36 2.02 -20.74 2.87
N ASN A 37 1.87 -20.19 1.66
CA ASN A 37 2.59 -20.64 0.48
C ASN A 37 3.92 -19.90 0.24
N ASP A 38 4.29 -19.00 1.15
CA ASP A 38 5.38 -18.03 1.03
C ASP A 38 5.51 -17.39 -0.36
N ARG A 39 4.37 -17.02 -0.93
CA ARG A 39 4.26 -16.57 -2.30
C ARG A 39 3.25 -15.46 -2.44
N VAL A 40 3.76 -14.24 -2.60
CA VAL A 40 2.96 -13.05 -2.88
C VAL A 40 3.04 -12.75 -4.39
N PRO A 41 1.89 -12.50 -5.06
CA PRO A 41 1.85 -12.18 -6.48
C PRO A 41 2.73 -11.00 -6.86
N VAL A 42 3.33 -11.05 -8.06
CA VAL A 42 4.30 -10.03 -8.52
C VAL A 42 3.67 -8.63 -8.60
N TRP A 43 2.40 -8.53 -9.00
CA TRP A 43 1.71 -7.24 -9.15
C TRP A 43 1.59 -6.46 -7.83
N VAL A 44 1.64 -7.13 -6.67
CA VAL A 44 1.56 -6.49 -5.36
C VAL A 44 2.71 -5.50 -5.18
N ASP A 45 3.87 -5.80 -5.78
CA ASP A 45 5.03 -4.92 -5.71
C ASP A 45 4.78 -3.58 -6.42
N SER A 46 4.34 -3.67 -7.68
CA SER A 46 3.97 -2.49 -8.47
C SER A 46 2.80 -1.71 -7.86
N TRP A 47 1.88 -2.40 -7.18
CA TRP A 47 0.76 -1.75 -6.50
C TRP A 47 1.26 -0.91 -5.31
N LEU A 48 2.12 -1.48 -4.46
CA LEU A 48 2.68 -0.76 -3.29
C LEU A 48 3.56 0.41 -3.72
N GLU A 49 4.34 0.25 -4.79
CA GLU A 49 5.14 1.35 -5.35
C GLU A 49 4.25 2.52 -5.80
N ASN A 50 3.17 2.23 -6.53
CA ASN A 50 2.24 3.26 -6.99
C ASN A 50 1.41 3.87 -5.85
N TYR A 51 1.02 3.07 -4.87
CA TYR A 51 0.36 3.55 -3.64
C TYR A 51 1.23 4.58 -2.91
N ASN A 52 2.52 4.29 -2.73
CA ASN A 52 3.46 5.22 -2.09
C ASN A 52 3.66 6.49 -2.91
N LYS A 53 3.77 6.38 -4.24
CA LYS A 53 3.86 7.56 -5.13
C LYS A 53 2.62 8.44 -5.04
N ALA A 54 1.42 7.85 -5.04
CA ALA A 54 0.16 8.58 -4.89
C ALA A 54 0.08 9.28 -3.53
N LYS A 55 0.44 8.59 -2.44
CA LYS A 55 0.47 9.18 -1.10
C LYS A 55 1.41 10.38 -1.00
N VAL A 56 2.61 10.30 -1.60
CA VAL A 56 3.53 11.45 -1.67
C VAL A 56 2.90 12.62 -2.42
N ALA A 57 2.20 12.36 -3.53
CA ALA A 57 1.50 13.41 -4.26
C ALA A 57 0.38 14.04 -3.42
N ASP A 58 -0.42 13.24 -2.71
CA ASP A 58 -1.47 13.72 -1.81
C ASP A 58 -0.89 14.58 -0.67
N ASP A 59 0.21 14.14 -0.06
CA ASP A 59 0.91 14.87 0.99
C ASP A 59 1.44 16.22 0.49
N ILE A 60 2.00 16.26 -0.72
CA ILE A 60 2.43 17.51 -1.37
C ILE A 60 1.23 18.42 -1.63
N MET A 61 0.14 17.89 -2.20
CA MET A 61 -1.07 18.66 -2.50
C MET A 61 -1.68 19.28 -1.25
N LYS A 62 -1.69 18.53 -0.15
CA LYS A 62 -2.13 19.01 1.16
C LYS A 62 -1.20 20.06 1.73
N ALA A 63 0.12 19.89 1.60
CA ALA A 63 1.10 20.88 2.06
C ALA A 63 1.00 22.21 1.30
N ILE A 64 0.65 22.18 0.01
CA ILE A 64 0.49 23.40 -0.80
C ILE A 64 -0.91 24.01 -0.71
N GLU A 65 -1.89 23.30 -0.12
CA GLU A 65 -3.29 23.74 -0.02
C GLU A 65 -3.44 25.14 0.61
N PRO A 66 -2.74 25.51 1.70
CA PRO A 66 -2.83 26.86 2.27
C PRO A 66 -2.30 27.97 1.35
N PHE A 67 -1.49 27.62 0.35
CA PHE A 67 -0.89 28.55 -0.61
C PHE A 67 -1.62 28.57 -1.96
N ARG A 68 -2.55 27.63 -2.20
CA ARG A 68 -3.50 27.74 -3.30
C ARG A 68 -4.42 28.91 -2.97
N MET A 69 -4.03 30.11 -3.41
CA MET A 69 -4.73 31.37 -3.18
C MET A 69 -6.25 31.18 -3.19
N ASN A 70 -6.91 31.58 -2.10
CA ASN A 70 -8.34 31.83 -2.09
C ASN A 70 -8.62 32.81 -3.24
N LYS A 71 -9.27 32.32 -4.31
CA LYS A 71 -9.88 33.19 -5.32
C LYS A 71 -11.10 33.87 -4.73
#